data_AF-A0A9E4C187-F1
#
_entry.id   AF-A0A9E4C187-F1
#
_cell.length_a   1.000
_cell.length_b   1.000
_cell.length_c   1.000
_cell.angle_alpha   90.00
_cell.angle_beta   90.00
_cell.angle_gamma   90.00
#
_symmetry.space_group_name_H-M   'P 1'
#
loop_
_entity.id
_entity.type
_entity.pdbx_description
1 polymer ?
#
loop_
_entity_poly.entity_id
_entity_poly.type
_entity_poly.pdbx_seq_one_letter_code
_entity_poly.pdbx_strand_id
1 'polypeptide(L)'
;MPKPTIAVGILDVELQQMPLVEPSVSGVHNFTYVLSTHPIQKDLAAFHRIHPFAHLAVVVSENLKGRLDFESFFERLAAPYGAEVELIFWEKETPLPALSDAVDAVYLAVVFERSPEEVGLLSEALAERKLPSFAMSRSYVDAGIMACIDQIFRKLALIVEGVALGEELAAMPVRHNLDEQWVLNAATIRRIGFDLSFETLFSARFLKADEPTTDRRLSLQEIIAEGLQSNLDLRIEKRNVDLAGQDMRRAKSSLLPTVETSTTLLQVDPNVAERALGQQPERTGAGTGTVQQVLFSEQVFANVKIQPAIAPIWSRSTWC
;
A
#
# COMPACT_ATOMS: atom_id res chain seq x y z
N MET A 1 -41.81 35.18 -10.49
CA MET A 1 -40.59 35.05 -9.67
C MET A 1 -39.63 34.11 -10.38
N PRO A 2 -38.31 34.39 -10.40
CA PRO A 2 -37.34 33.45 -11.00
C PRO A 2 -37.40 32.12 -10.24
N LYS A 3 -37.36 31.00 -10.97
CA LYS A 3 -37.44 29.66 -10.41
C LYS A 3 -36.18 29.36 -9.58
N PRO A 4 -36.31 28.71 -8.40
CA PRO A 4 -35.15 28.19 -7.67
C PRO A 4 -34.28 27.34 -8.60
N THR A 5 -33.01 27.68 -8.70
CA THR A 5 -32.07 27.07 -9.66
C THR A 5 -30.84 26.56 -8.94
N ILE A 6 -30.53 25.27 -9.15
CA ILE A 6 -29.29 24.64 -8.70
C ILE A 6 -28.46 24.36 -9.95
N ALA A 7 -27.33 25.06 -10.11
CA ALA A 7 -26.42 24.78 -11.21
C ALA A 7 -25.52 23.58 -10.87
N VAL A 8 -25.36 22.67 -11.83
CA VAL A 8 -24.44 21.53 -11.78
C VAL A 8 -23.53 21.66 -12.99
N GLY A 9 -22.25 21.27 -12.88
CA GLY A 9 -21.27 21.47 -13.96
C GLY A 9 -20.26 22.58 -13.68
N ILE A 10 -20.20 23.12 -12.47
CA ILE A 10 -19.16 24.09 -12.08
C ILE A 10 -17.86 23.34 -11.83
N LEU A 11 -16.86 23.59 -12.68
CA LEU A 11 -15.54 22.96 -12.65
C LEU A 11 -14.75 23.45 -11.43
N ASP A 12 -14.51 24.75 -11.36
CA ASP A 12 -13.84 25.39 -10.24
C ASP A 12 -14.33 26.85 -10.14
N VAL A 13 -14.50 27.33 -8.90
CA VAL A 13 -15.02 28.67 -8.62
C VAL A 13 -14.08 29.74 -9.15
N GLU A 14 -12.78 29.56 -8.95
CA GLU A 14 -11.77 30.54 -9.34
C GLU A 14 -11.62 30.57 -10.86
N LEU A 15 -11.49 29.38 -11.46
CA LEU A 15 -11.32 29.23 -12.90
C LEU A 15 -12.50 29.84 -13.67
N GLN A 16 -13.74 29.62 -13.21
CA GLN A 16 -14.96 30.10 -13.87
C GLN A 16 -15.50 31.42 -13.32
N GLN A 17 -14.81 32.05 -12.36
CA GLN A 17 -15.21 33.32 -11.73
C GLN A 17 -16.63 33.29 -11.15
N MET A 18 -16.98 32.19 -10.49
CA MET A 18 -18.32 32.01 -9.89
C MET A 18 -18.49 32.85 -8.62
N PRO A 19 -19.71 33.36 -8.32
CA PRO A 19 -19.96 34.12 -7.10
C PRO A 19 -19.74 33.24 -5.85
N LEU A 20 -18.87 33.70 -4.97
CA LEU A 20 -18.56 33.05 -3.69
C LEU A 20 -18.39 34.12 -2.61
N VAL A 21 -19.24 34.07 -1.59
CA VAL A 21 -19.19 34.97 -0.43
C VAL A 21 -18.87 34.16 0.82
N GLU A 22 -18.11 34.73 1.76
CA GLU A 22 -17.90 34.13 3.08
C GLU A 22 -19.25 33.90 3.78
N PRO A 23 -19.55 32.69 4.32
CA PRO A 23 -18.67 31.53 4.54
C PRO A 23 -18.80 30.43 3.48
N SER A 24 -18.44 30.71 2.23
CA SER A 24 -18.56 29.81 1.06
C SER A 24 -20.00 29.53 0.60
N VAL A 25 -20.77 30.58 0.35
CA VAL A 25 -22.13 30.53 -0.19
C VAL A 25 -22.21 31.24 -1.55
N SER A 26 -23.28 30.99 -2.33
CA SER A 26 -23.49 31.67 -3.62
C SER A 26 -23.79 33.16 -3.43
N GLY A 27 -24.52 33.52 -2.35
CA GLY A 27 -24.99 34.88 -2.09
C GLY A 27 -26.05 35.40 -3.06
N VAL A 28 -26.50 34.58 -4.02
CA VAL A 28 -27.45 34.99 -5.06
C VAL A 28 -28.83 34.41 -4.76
N HIS A 29 -29.83 35.29 -4.68
CA HIS A 29 -31.21 34.89 -4.41
C HIS A 29 -31.74 33.86 -5.42
N ASN A 30 -32.41 32.81 -4.94
CA ASN A 30 -32.92 31.68 -5.72
C ASN A 30 -31.87 30.93 -6.56
N PHE A 31 -30.59 31.05 -6.23
CA PHE A 31 -29.51 30.39 -6.95
C PHE A 31 -28.49 29.77 -6.01
N THR A 32 -28.10 28.54 -6.29
CA THR A 32 -26.90 27.93 -5.73
C THR A 32 -26.25 27.04 -6.78
N TYR A 33 -25.07 26.52 -6.49
CA TYR A 33 -24.38 25.61 -7.39
C TYR A 33 -23.66 24.49 -6.64
N VAL A 34 -23.62 23.33 -7.28
CA VAL A 34 -22.81 22.19 -6.88
C VAL A 34 -21.49 22.27 -7.63
N LEU A 35 -20.40 22.30 -6.89
CA LEU A 35 -19.08 22.03 -7.45
C LEU A 35 -19.06 20.58 -7.94
N SER A 36 -18.82 20.41 -9.25
CA SER A 36 -18.78 19.12 -9.94
C SER A 36 -17.73 18.19 -9.34
N THR A 37 -16.78 18.70 -8.58
CA THR A 37 -15.85 17.90 -7.80
C THR A 37 -15.53 18.53 -6.46
N HIS A 38 -14.71 17.82 -5.69
CA HIS A 38 -13.81 18.50 -4.78
C HIS A 38 -12.99 19.58 -5.55
N PRO A 39 -12.57 20.69 -4.91
CA PRO A 39 -11.75 21.69 -5.60
C PRO A 39 -10.58 21.04 -6.34
N ILE A 40 -10.26 21.47 -7.57
CA ILE A 40 -9.21 20.85 -8.40
C ILE A 40 -7.87 20.78 -7.64
N GLN A 41 -7.58 21.80 -6.83
CA GLN A 41 -6.44 21.82 -5.91
C GLN A 41 -6.36 20.56 -5.04
N LYS A 42 -7.49 20.13 -4.48
CA LYS A 42 -7.53 18.96 -3.60
C LYS A 42 -7.47 17.66 -4.39
N ASP A 43 -8.01 17.62 -5.61
CA ASP A 43 -7.82 16.47 -6.51
C ASP A 43 -6.33 16.28 -6.82
N LEU A 44 -5.61 17.35 -7.15
CA LEU A 44 -4.16 17.31 -7.38
C LEU A 44 -3.38 16.93 -6.12
N ALA A 45 -3.75 17.47 -4.96
CA ALA A 45 -3.14 17.09 -3.68
C ALA A 45 -3.34 15.59 -3.38
N ALA A 46 -4.55 15.11 -3.60
CA ALA A 46 -4.91 13.71 -3.43
C ALA A 46 -4.14 12.82 -4.42
N PHE A 47 -4.05 13.22 -5.68
CA PHE A 47 -3.31 12.50 -6.71
C PHE A 47 -1.82 12.44 -6.38
N HIS A 48 -1.21 13.57 -6.02
CA HIS A 48 0.19 13.62 -5.63
C HIS A 48 0.49 12.81 -4.36
N ARG A 49 -0.48 12.67 -3.44
CA ARG A 49 -0.33 11.82 -2.25
C ARG A 49 -0.22 10.34 -2.60
N ILE A 50 -0.92 9.86 -3.63
CA ILE A 50 -0.84 8.46 -4.06
C ILE A 50 0.35 8.24 -4.99
N HIS A 51 0.66 9.21 -5.85
CA HIS A 51 1.75 9.15 -6.82
C HIS A 51 2.44 10.52 -6.91
N PRO A 52 3.59 10.71 -6.26
CA PRO A 52 4.40 11.90 -6.48
C PRO A 52 4.83 11.97 -7.95
N PHE A 53 4.53 13.08 -8.61
CA PHE A 53 4.78 13.28 -10.04
C PHE A 53 5.60 14.56 -10.27
N ALA A 54 6.46 14.54 -11.28
CA ALA A 54 7.27 15.68 -11.67
C ALA A 54 6.75 16.37 -12.94
N HIS A 55 6.10 15.64 -13.85
CA HIS A 55 5.57 16.18 -15.11
C HIS A 55 4.11 15.75 -15.31
N LEU A 56 3.20 16.67 -15.00
CA LEU A 56 1.77 16.45 -15.05
C LEU A 56 1.20 16.87 -16.41
N ALA A 57 0.68 15.92 -17.18
CA ALA A 57 -0.15 16.24 -18.33
C ALA A 57 -1.59 16.54 -17.88
N VAL A 58 -2.10 17.71 -18.24
CA VAL A 58 -3.49 18.09 -17.99
C VAL A 58 -4.26 18.08 -19.31
N VAL A 59 -5.23 17.17 -19.43
CA VAL A 59 -6.01 17.01 -20.66
C VAL A 59 -7.34 17.76 -20.54
N VAL A 60 -7.57 18.67 -21.48
CA VAL A 60 -8.76 19.52 -21.58
C VAL A 60 -9.32 19.46 -23.00
N SER A 61 -10.61 19.68 -23.16
CA SER A 61 -11.24 19.78 -24.49
C SER A 61 -10.75 21.02 -25.23
N GLU A 62 -10.46 20.87 -26.52
CA GLU A 62 -10.02 22.00 -27.35
C GLU A 62 -11.06 23.15 -27.42
N ASN A 63 -12.36 22.85 -27.34
CA ASN A 63 -13.41 23.87 -27.35
C ASN A 63 -13.37 24.83 -26.15
N LEU A 64 -12.57 24.53 -25.12
CA LEU A 64 -12.32 25.42 -23.98
C LEU A 64 -11.05 26.25 -24.11
N LYS A 65 -10.24 26.02 -25.15
CA LYS A 65 -9.02 26.79 -25.43
C LYS A 65 -9.37 28.28 -25.58
N GLY A 66 -8.67 29.11 -24.80
CA GLY A 66 -8.88 30.56 -24.78
C GLY A 66 -10.18 31.04 -24.10
N ARG A 67 -11.01 30.13 -23.55
CA ARG A 67 -12.21 30.52 -22.78
C ARG A 67 -11.92 30.71 -21.29
N LEU A 68 -11.02 29.89 -20.76
CA LEU A 68 -10.56 29.91 -19.37
C LEU A 68 -9.04 29.81 -19.38
N ASP A 69 -8.39 30.44 -18.40
CA ASP A 69 -6.94 30.41 -18.24
C ASP A 69 -6.51 29.15 -17.47
N PHE A 70 -6.55 28.00 -18.16
CA PHE A 70 -6.15 26.72 -17.57
C PHE A 70 -4.65 26.64 -17.29
N GLU A 71 -3.82 27.29 -18.11
CA GLU A 71 -2.36 27.22 -18.02
C GLU A 71 -1.88 27.82 -16.71
N SER A 72 -2.16 29.11 -16.48
CA SER A 72 -1.79 29.78 -15.22
C SER A 72 -2.46 29.13 -14.01
N PHE A 73 -3.69 28.62 -14.17
CA PHE A 73 -4.42 27.97 -13.09
C PHE A 73 -3.72 26.68 -12.63
N PHE A 74 -3.42 25.77 -13.55
CA PHE A 74 -2.79 24.49 -13.22
C PHE A 74 -1.32 24.65 -12.83
N GLU A 75 -0.54 25.53 -13.48
CA GLU A 75 0.84 25.84 -13.07
C GLU A 75 0.91 26.27 -11.60
N ARG A 76 0.03 27.18 -11.19
CA ARG A 76 -0.02 27.66 -9.81
C ARG A 76 -0.46 26.58 -8.82
N LEU A 77 -1.37 25.68 -9.21
CA LEU A 77 -1.79 24.57 -8.36
C LEU A 77 -0.72 23.48 -8.24
N ALA A 78 0.09 23.28 -9.28
CA ALA A 78 1.17 22.30 -9.31
C ALA A 78 2.48 22.82 -8.66
N ALA A 79 2.68 24.13 -8.63
CA ALA A 79 3.89 24.77 -8.09
C ALA A 79 4.29 24.33 -6.67
N PRO A 80 3.37 24.13 -5.70
CA PRO A 80 3.73 23.63 -4.36
C PRO A 80 4.36 22.22 -4.35
N TYR A 81 4.12 21.45 -5.41
CA TYR A 81 4.66 20.09 -5.58
C TYR A 81 5.96 20.08 -6.42
N GLY A 82 6.35 21.22 -7.00
CA GLY A 82 7.49 21.32 -7.92
C GLY A 82 7.28 20.57 -9.23
N ALA A 83 6.02 20.32 -9.61
CA ALA A 83 5.68 19.62 -10.85
C ALA A 83 5.52 20.61 -12.01
N GLU A 84 6.08 20.26 -13.17
CA GLU A 84 5.86 20.94 -14.44
C GLU A 84 4.53 20.49 -15.03
N VAL A 85 3.79 21.41 -15.64
CA VAL A 85 2.46 21.15 -16.20
C VAL A 85 2.53 21.24 -17.73
N GLU A 86 2.11 20.16 -18.40
CA GLU A 86 1.88 20.14 -19.84
C GLU A 86 0.37 20.20 -20.10
N LEU A 87 -0.13 21.37 -20.52
CA LEU A 87 -1.55 21.53 -20.84
C LEU A 87 -1.84 21.05 -22.28
N ILE A 88 -2.68 20.03 -22.40
CA ILE A 88 -3.02 19.40 -23.68
C ILE A 88 -4.50 19.63 -24.00
N PHE A 89 -4.73 20.29 -25.12
CA PHE A 89 -6.07 20.46 -25.68
C PHE A 89 -6.38 19.30 -26.64
N TRP A 90 -7.29 18.42 -26.26
CA TRP A 90 -7.66 17.25 -27.03
C TRP A 90 -8.67 17.59 -28.12
N GLU A 91 -8.18 17.69 -29.36
CA GLU A 91 -8.93 18.01 -30.58
C GLU A 91 -9.91 16.90 -30.96
N LYS A 92 -11.15 17.26 -31.34
CA LYS A 92 -12.26 16.32 -31.54
C LYS A 92 -11.93 15.20 -32.54
N GLU A 93 -11.29 15.54 -33.63
CA GLU A 93 -10.95 14.63 -34.74
C GLU A 93 -9.78 13.70 -34.40
N THR A 94 -9.01 14.01 -33.36
CA THR A 94 -7.83 13.25 -32.97
C THR A 94 -8.21 12.16 -31.95
N PRO A 95 -7.90 10.87 -32.22
CA PRO A 95 -8.35 9.76 -31.38
C PRO A 95 -7.66 9.71 -30.01
N LEU A 96 -6.44 10.26 -29.90
CA LEU A 96 -5.66 10.31 -28.66
C LEU A 96 -4.99 11.68 -28.52
N PRO A 97 -4.96 12.28 -27.32
CA PRO A 97 -4.18 13.48 -27.08
C PRO A 97 -2.68 13.18 -27.25
N ALA A 98 -1.94 14.12 -27.85
CA ALA A 98 -0.50 14.03 -27.97
C ALA A 98 0.15 14.32 -26.61
N LEU A 99 0.75 13.30 -25.99
CA LEU A 99 1.42 13.36 -24.69
C LEU A 99 2.92 13.26 -24.90
N SER A 100 3.72 14.18 -24.36
CA SER A 100 5.18 14.07 -24.41
C SER A 100 5.70 12.85 -23.66
N ASP A 101 6.95 12.44 -23.95
CA ASP A 101 7.60 11.31 -23.30
C ASP A 101 8.04 11.63 -21.84
N ALA A 102 8.09 12.92 -21.47
CA ALA A 102 8.50 13.36 -20.14
C ALA A 102 7.41 13.21 -19.08
N VAL A 103 6.14 13.12 -19.51
CA VAL A 103 4.97 12.99 -18.63
C VAL A 103 5.03 11.72 -17.80
N ASP A 104 4.84 11.86 -16.49
CA ASP A 104 4.80 10.75 -15.52
C ASP A 104 3.45 10.62 -14.79
N ALA A 105 2.50 11.54 -15.03
CA ALA A 105 1.13 11.48 -14.54
C ALA A 105 0.16 12.24 -15.45
N VAL A 106 -1.10 11.78 -15.52
CA VAL A 106 -2.13 12.42 -16.36
C VAL A 106 -3.36 12.81 -15.53
N TYR A 107 -3.74 14.08 -15.57
CA TYR A 107 -4.99 14.59 -15.01
C TYR A 107 -5.99 14.89 -16.13
N LEU A 108 -7.09 14.15 -16.15
CA LEU A 108 -8.22 14.36 -17.05
C LEU A 108 -9.18 15.37 -16.42
N ALA A 109 -8.98 16.65 -16.73
CA ALA A 109 -9.79 17.74 -16.18
C ALA A 109 -11.19 17.74 -16.78
N VAL A 110 -11.31 18.03 -18.08
CA VAL A 110 -12.63 18.08 -18.74
C VAL A 110 -12.51 17.77 -20.22
N VAL A 111 -13.08 16.64 -20.63
CA VAL A 111 -13.05 16.14 -22.01
C VAL A 111 -14.48 15.98 -22.54
N PHE A 112 -15.15 17.13 -22.74
CA PHE A 112 -16.48 17.22 -23.34
C PHE A 112 -16.55 16.50 -24.69
N GLU A 113 -17.74 15.99 -25.00
CA GLU A 113 -18.06 15.33 -26.28
C GLU A 113 -17.25 14.05 -26.58
N ARG A 114 -16.46 13.56 -25.63
CA ARG A 114 -15.82 12.23 -25.73
C ARG A 114 -16.76 11.13 -25.30
N SER A 115 -16.85 10.11 -26.13
CA SER A 115 -17.51 8.86 -25.79
C SER A 115 -16.70 8.08 -24.74
N PRO A 116 -17.35 7.22 -23.94
CA PRO A 116 -16.65 6.30 -23.05
C PRO A 116 -15.64 5.40 -23.78
N GLU A 117 -15.88 5.09 -25.06
CA GLU A 117 -14.99 4.28 -25.89
C GLU A 117 -13.68 5.03 -26.19
N GLU A 118 -13.75 6.31 -26.56
CA GLU A 118 -12.56 7.15 -26.78
C GLU A 118 -11.74 7.34 -25.51
N VAL A 119 -12.40 7.56 -24.36
CA VAL A 119 -11.72 7.63 -23.06
C VAL A 119 -11.10 6.28 -22.69
N GLY A 120 -11.75 5.17 -23.07
CA GLY A 120 -11.21 3.83 -22.95
C GLY A 120 -9.91 3.63 -23.74
N LEU A 121 -9.87 4.08 -25.01
CA LEU A 121 -8.66 4.05 -25.83
C LEU A 121 -7.51 4.84 -25.19
N LEU A 122 -7.81 6.04 -24.66
CA LEU A 122 -6.83 6.81 -23.90
C LEU A 122 -6.35 6.04 -22.68
N SER A 123 -7.26 5.47 -21.89
CA SER A 123 -6.91 4.66 -20.73
C SER A 123 -5.99 3.49 -21.09
N GLU A 124 -6.21 2.84 -22.23
CA GLU A 124 -5.36 1.75 -22.71
C GLU A 124 -3.95 2.23 -23.06
N ALA A 125 -3.84 3.32 -23.81
CA ALA A 125 -2.56 3.93 -24.16
C ALA A 125 -1.78 4.40 -22.92
N LEU A 126 -2.46 4.97 -21.92
CA LEU A 126 -1.85 5.34 -20.64
C LEU A 126 -1.39 4.09 -19.87
N ALA A 127 -2.20 3.03 -19.87
CA ALA A 127 -1.85 1.80 -19.19
C ALA A 127 -0.63 1.09 -19.80
N GLU A 128 -0.49 1.11 -21.13
CA GLU A 128 0.68 0.58 -21.85
C GLU A 128 1.96 1.34 -21.47
N ARG A 129 1.85 2.66 -21.29
CA ARG A 129 2.94 3.52 -20.80
C ARG A 129 3.13 3.47 -19.29
N LYS A 130 2.31 2.69 -18.56
CA LYS A 130 2.26 2.63 -17.08
C LYS A 130 2.06 4.00 -16.41
N LEU A 131 1.31 4.88 -17.07
CA LEU A 131 1.03 6.21 -16.56
C LEU A 131 -0.19 6.18 -15.64
N PRO A 132 -0.05 6.57 -14.36
CA PRO A 132 -1.19 6.76 -13.48
C PRO A 132 -2.03 7.93 -13.98
N SER A 133 -3.35 7.79 -13.84
CA SER A 133 -4.31 8.76 -14.36
C SER A 133 -5.39 9.11 -13.34
N PHE A 134 -5.69 10.39 -13.23
CA PHE A 134 -6.69 10.89 -12.32
C PHE A 134 -7.71 11.73 -13.08
N ALA A 135 -8.98 11.55 -12.79
CA ALA A 135 -10.08 12.19 -13.48
C ALA A 135 -10.86 13.12 -12.54
N MET A 136 -11.39 14.19 -13.11
CA MET A 136 -12.37 15.05 -12.44
C MET A 136 -13.75 14.38 -12.30
N SER A 137 -14.02 13.24 -12.93
CA SER A 137 -15.33 12.60 -12.76
C SER A 137 -15.27 11.10 -12.81
N ARG A 138 -16.22 10.49 -12.10
CA ARG A 138 -16.39 9.05 -12.08
C ARG A 138 -16.69 8.46 -13.46
N SER A 139 -17.37 9.20 -14.34
CA SER A 139 -17.68 8.71 -15.69
C SER A 139 -16.42 8.34 -16.47
N TYR A 140 -15.31 9.05 -16.26
CA TYR A 140 -14.03 8.71 -16.89
C TYR A 140 -13.37 7.48 -16.24
N VAL A 141 -13.55 7.28 -14.94
CA VAL A 141 -13.07 6.08 -14.22
C VAL A 141 -13.82 4.83 -14.66
N ASP A 142 -15.15 4.94 -14.85
CA ASP A 142 -15.98 3.89 -15.42
C ASP A 142 -15.48 3.47 -16.83
N ALA A 143 -15.02 4.47 -17.62
CA ALA A 143 -14.44 4.28 -18.95
C ALA A 143 -13.01 3.70 -18.95
N GLY A 144 -12.27 3.80 -17.85
CA GLY A 144 -10.93 3.19 -17.74
C GLY A 144 -9.92 4.00 -16.95
N ILE A 145 -10.12 5.31 -16.75
CA ILE A 145 -9.18 6.14 -16.00
C ILE A 145 -8.98 5.58 -14.59
N MET A 146 -7.77 5.70 -14.04
CA MET A 146 -7.38 4.97 -12.83
C MET A 146 -8.13 5.43 -11.58
N ALA A 147 -8.28 6.74 -11.34
CA ALA A 147 -8.84 7.24 -10.08
C ALA A 147 -9.65 8.54 -10.22
N CYS A 148 -10.59 8.77 -9.30
CA CYS A 148 -11.19 10.08 -9.05
C CYS A 148 -11.71 10.19 -7.60
N ILE A 149 -12.14 11.39 -7.20
CA ILE A 149 -12.94 11.62 -5.98
C ILE A 149 -14.36 11.98 -6.41
N ASP A 150 -15.36 11.16 -6.07
CA ASP A 150 -16.76 11.39 -6.43
C ASP A 150 -17.59 11.82 -5.21
N GLN A 151 -18.11 13.04 -5.24
CA GLN A 151 -18.96 13.58 -4.17
C GLN A 151 -20.22 14.29 -4.70
N ILE A 152 -20.45 14.33 -6.01
CA ILE A 152 -21.47 15.19 -6.64
C ILE A 152 -22.87 14.84 -6.12
N PHE A 153 -23.22 13.55 -6.18
CA PHE A 153 -24.55 13.08 -5.78
C PHE A 153 -24.84 13.38 -4.31
N ARG A 154 -23.85 13.23 -3.43
CA ARG A 154 -23.97 13.51 -2.00
C ARG A 154 -24.16 15.01 -1.75
N LYS A 155 -23.38 15.87 -2.42
CA LYS A 155 -23.56 17.33 -2.34
C LYS A 155 -24.94 17.75 -2.84
N LEU A 156 -25.37 17.23 -3.99
CA LEU A 156 -26.69 17.53 -4.54
C LEU A 156 -27.82 17.08 -3.60
N ALA A 157 -27.70 15.90 -2.98
CA ALA A 157 -28.67 15.41 -2.00
C ALA A 157 -28.77 16.37 -0.79
N LEU A 158 -27.64 16.84 -0.26
CA LEU A 158 -27.62 17.80 0.85
C LEU A 158 -28.27 19.14 0.48
N ILE A 159 -28.03 19.65 -0.73
CA ILE A 159 -28.69 20.87 -1.21
C ILE A 159 -30.20 20.66 -1.36
N VAL A 160 -30.62 19.54 -1.96
CA VAL A 160 -32.05 19.21 -2.15
C VAL A 160 -32.76 19.03 -0.81
N GLU A 161 -32.11 18.40 0.17
CA GLU A 161 -32.60 18.27 1.54
C GLU A 161 -32.77 19.65 2.20
N GLY A 162 -31.76 20.52 2.12
CA GLY A 162 -31.86 21.89 2.63
C GLY A 162 -33.02 22.67 2.00
N VAL A 163 -33.21 22.55 0.68
CA VAL A 163 -34.37 23.17 -0.01
C VAL A 163 -35.69 22.60 0.52
N ALA A 164 -35.77 21.28 0.73
CA ALA A 164 -36.97 20.64 1.27
C ALA A 164 -37.28 21.08 2.72
N LEU A 165 -36.25 21.42 3.50
CA LEU A 165 -36.35 21.96 4.86
C LEU A 165 -36.64 23.48 4.90
N GLY A 166 -36.68 24.15 3.74
CA GLY A 166 -37.02 25.57 3.63
C GLY A 166 -35.81 26.50 3.78
N GLU A 167 -34.59 26.00 3.64
CA GLU A 167 -33.39 26.85 3.62
C GLU A 167 -33.31 27.67 2.32
N GLU A 168 -32.75 28.88 2.41
CA GLU A 168 -32.55 29.74 1.24
C GLU A 168 -31.34 29.29 0.42
N LEU A 169 -31.51 29.09 -0.89
CA LEU A 169 -30.43 28.72 -1.82
C LEU A 169 -29.21 29.64 -1.73
N ALA A 170 -29.43 30.94 -1.49
CA ALA A 170 -28.37 31.95 -1.39
C ALA A 170 -27.44 31.73 -0.19
N ALA A 171 -27.95 31.12 0.88
CA ALA A 171 -27.25 30.88 2.14
C ALA A 171 -26.72 29.44 2.26
N MET A 172 -27.04 28.57 1.30
CA MET A 172 -26.54 27.20 1.31
C MET A 172 -25.04 27.16 1.03
N PRO A 173 -24.27 26.38 1.80
CA PRO A 173 -22.84 26.24 1.59
C PRO A 173 -22.58 25.52 0.26
N VAL A 174 -21.84 26.17 -0.65
CA VAL A 174 -21.42 25.56 -1.93
C VAL A 174 -20.20 24.65 -1.75
N ARG A 175 -19.43 24.88 -0.67
CA ARG A 175 -18.31 24.03 -0.25
C ARG A 175 -18.73 23.16 0.92
N HIS A 176 -19.02 21.90 0.64
CA HIS A 176 -19.21 20.89 1.67
C HIS A 176 -17.87 20.20 1.96
N ASN A 177 -17.44 20.21 3.23
CA ASN A 177 -16.27 19.47 3.67
C ASN A 177 -16.68 18.02 3.95
N LEU A 178 -16.77 17.24 2.87
CA LEU A 178 -17.13 15.82 2.93
C LEU A 178 -15.87 14.97 2.84
N ASP A 179 -15.87 13.83 3.53
CA ASP A 179 -14.80 12.84 3.43
C ASP A 179 -14.58 12.43 1.97
N GLU A 180 -13.30 12.35 1.58
CA GLU A 180 -12.87 11.94 0.24
C GLU A 180 -13.39 10.53 -0.06
N GLN A 181 -14.28 10.43 -1.05
CA GLN A 181 -14.76 9.15 -1.54
C GLN A 181 -13.97 8.79 -2.79
N TRP A 182 -12.87 8.08 -2.56
CA TRP A 182 -12.01 7.55 -3.59
C TRP A 182 -12.76 6.53 -4.45
N VAL A 183 -12.70 6.70 -5.76
CA VAL A 183 -13.18 5.72 -6.73
C VAL A 183 -11.99 5.30 -7.59
N LEU A 184 -11.71 4.00 -7.60
CA LEU A 184 -10.52 3.42 -8.22
C LEU A 184 -10.92 2.35 -9.24
N ASN A 185 -10.28 2.35 -10.40
CA ASN A 185 -10.45 1.29 -11.39
C ASN A 185 -9.43 0.17 -11.15
N ALA A 186 -9.90 -0.96 -10.61
CA ALA A 186 -9.04 -2.08 -10.25
C ALA A 186 -8.36 -2.73 -11.48
N ALA A 187 -9.03 -2.78 -12.62
CA ALA A 187 -8.45 -3.30 -13.85
C ALA A 187 -7.27 -2.43 -14.31
N THR A 188 -7.44 -1.11 -14.30
CA THR A 188 -6.38 -0.17 -14.71
C THR A 188 -5.21 -0.19 -13.75
N ILE A 189 -5.46 -0.14 -12.44
CA ILE A 189 -4.42 -0.19 -11.39
C ILE A 189 -3.54 -1.44 -11.54
N ARG A 190 -4.17 -2.60 -11.82
CA ARG A 190 -3.44 -3.85 -12.06
C ARG A 190 -2.60 -3.80 -13.33
N ARG A 191 -3.12 -3.22 -14.43
CA ARG A 191 -2.40 -3.11 -15.70
C ARG A 191 -1.15 -2.22 -15.60
N ILE A 192 -1.25 -1.10 -14.89
CA ILE A 192 -0.11 -0.21 -14.67
C ILE A 192 0.88 -0.77 -13.63
N GLY A 193 0.43 -1.70 -12.78
CA GLY A 193 1.22 -2.26 -11.69
C GLY A 193 1.42 -1.23 -10.56
N PHE A 194 0.37 -0.48 -10.23
CA PHE A 194 0.44 0.59 -9.24
C PHE A 194 0.15 0.07 -7.83
N ASP A 195 1.07 0.37 -6.91
CA ASP A 195 0.99 -0.05 -5.52
C ASP A 195 0.17 0.96 -4.71
N LEU A 196 -0.98 0.52 -4.21
CA LEU A 196 -1.84 1.32 -3.34
C LEU A 196 -1.42 1.19 -1.88
N SER A 197 -1.49 2.30 -1.14
CA SER A 197 -1.35 2.26 0.32
C SER A 197 -2.47 1.41 0.95
N PHE A 198 -2.19 0.79 2.10
CA PHE A 198 -3.18 -0.02 2.82
C PHE A 198 -4.42 0.78 3.23
N GLU A 199 -4.24 2.04 3.62
CA GLU A 199 -5.34 2.96 3.95
C GLU A 199 -6.25 3.17 2.73
N THR A 200 -5.67 3.41 1.55
CA THR A 200 -6.42 3.59 0.31
C THR A 200 -7.16 2.33 -0.11
N LEU A 201 -6.55 1.15 0.04
CA LEU A 201 -7.20 -0.13 -0.26
C LEU A 201 -8.45 -0.37 0.60
N PHE A 202 -8.47 0.14 1.83
CA PHE A 202 -9.58 -0.10 2.75
C PHE A 202 -10.69 0.96 2.65
N SER A 203 -10.35 2.22 2.33
CA SER A 203 -11.31 3.33 2.26
C SER A 203 -11.87 3.57 0.86
N ALA A 204 -11.19 3.12 -0.20
CA ALA A 204 -11.60 3.37 -1.58
C ALA A 204 -12.69 2.41 -2.09
N ARG A 205 -13.52 2.94 -2.97
CA ARG A 205 -14.48 2.17 -3.76
C ARG A 205 -13.81 1.67 -5.04
N PHE A 206 -13.72 0.36 -5.21
CA PHE A 206 -13.19 -0.24 -6.44
C PHE A 206 -14.30 -0.48 -7.47
N LEU A 207 -13.99 -0.12 -8.72
CA LEU A 207 -14.73 -0.49 -9.92
C LEU A 207 -13.96 -1.60 -10.65
N LYS A 208 -14.68 -2.49 -11.35
CA LYS A 208 -14.11 -3.63 -12.10
C LYS A 208 -13.21 -4.54 -11.24
N ALA A 209 -13.53 -4.68 -9.95
CA ALA A 209 -12.80 -5.56 -9.02
C ALA A 209 -13.02 -7.06 -9.30
N ASP A 210 -14.15 -7.41 -9.92
CA ASP A 210 -14.60 -8.79 -10.10
C ASP A 210 -13.93 -9.55 -11.25
N GLU A 211 -13.05 -8.90 -12.03
CA GLU A 211 -12.26 -9.60 -13.04
C GLU A 211 -11.20 -10.47 -12.35
N PRO A 212 -11.34 -11.81 -12.37
CA PRO A 212 -10.42 -12.71 -11.70
C PRO A 212 -9.10 -12.75 -12.48
N THR A 213 -8.02 -12.32 -11.84
CA THR A 213 -6.66 -12.41 -12.38
C THR A 213 -6.02 -13.78 -12.21
N THR A 214 -6.67 -14.68 -11.47
CA THR A 214 -6.14 -16.00 -11.19
C THR A 214 -7.28 -17.00 -10.98
N ASP A 215 -7.07 -18.23 -11.43
CA ASP A 215 -7.93 -19.37 -11.06
C ASP A 215 -7.81 -19.70 -9.56
N ARG A 216 -6.81 -19.15 -8.87
CA ARG A 216 -6.57 -19.37 -7.44
C ARG A 216 -7.60 -18.61 -6.60
N ARG A 217 -8.70 -19.28 -6.29
CA ARG A 217 -9.68 -18.82 -5.30
C ARG A 217 -9.20 -19.20 -3.91
N LEU A 218 -8.82 -18.22 -3.11
CA LEU A 218 -8.51 -18.41 -1.70
C LEU A 218 -9.73 -18.03 -0.85
N SER A 219 -10.11 -18.93 0.05
CA SER A 219 -10.99 -18.59 1.16
C SER A 219 -10.28 -17.65 2.13
N LEU A 220 -11.07 -16.87 2.89
CA LEU A 220 -10.53 -15.99 3.93
C LEU A 220 -9.63 -16.74 4.93
N GLN A 221 -9.97 -18.00 5.22
CA GLN A 221 -9.21 -18.87 6.13
C GLN A 221 -7.82 -19.18 5.56
N GLU A 222 -7.73 -19.46 4.26
CA GLU A 222 -6.46 -19.73 3.58
C GLU A 222 -5.58 -18.47 3.52
N ILE A 223 -6.16 -17.30 3.26
CA ILE A 223 -5.41 -16.03 3.26
C ILE A 223 -4.85 -15.73 4.65
N ILE A 224 -5.65 -15.90 5.71
CA ILE A 224 -5.20 -15.72 7.09
C ILE A 224 -4.10 -16.74 7.42
N ALA A 225 -4.27 -18.01 7.05
CA ALA A 225 -3.28 -19.05 7.30
C ALA A 225 -1.95 -18.76 6.57
N GLU A 226 -2.00 -18.33 5.30
CA GLU A 226 -0.84 -17.97 4.50
C GLU A 226 -0.14 -16.71 5.03
N GLY A 227 -0.92 -15.70 5.46
CA GLY A 227 -0.41 -14.51 6.15
C GLY A 227 0.29 -14.82 7.47
N LEU A 228 -0.27 -15.72 8.27
CA LEU A 228 0.35 -16.17 9.53
C LEU A 228 1.61 -17.02 9.29
N GLN A 229 1.65 -17.84 8.24
CA GLN A 229 2.83 -18.65 7.90
C GLN A 229 3.97 -17.83 7.32
N SER A 230 3.65 -16.77 6.56
CA SER A 230 4.64 -15.86 5.97
C SER A 230 5.16 -14.81 6.95
N ASN A 231 4.46 -14.57 8.07
CA ASN A 231 4.89 -13.62 9.08
C ASN A 231 6.21 -14.08 9.75
N LEU A 232 7.26 -13.28 9.54
CA LEU A 232 8.62 -13.58 9.99
C LEU A 232 8.72 -13.61 11.52
N ASP A 233 7.99 -12.73 12.21
CA ASP A 233 8.01 -12.63 13.67
C ASP A 233 7.42 -13.89 14.32
N LEU A 234 6.32 -14.41 13.77
CA LEU A 234 5.74 -15.68 14.21
C LEU A 234 6.69 -16.87 13.98
N ARG A 235 7.47 -16.84 12.89
CA ARG A 235 8.50 -17.86 12.63
C ARG A 235 9.67 -17.74 13.61
N ILE A 236 10.07 -16.52 13.97
CA ILE A 236 11.09 -16.25 14.98
C ILE A 236 10.62 -16.75 16.35
N GLU A 237 9.39 -16.42 16.75
CA GLU A 237 8.82 -16.89 18.02
C GLU A 237 8.74 -18.42 18.09
N LYS A 238 8.26 -19.07 17.02
CA LYS A 238 8.26 -20.53 16.94
C LYS A 238 9.68 -21.11 17.08
N ARG A 239 10.67 -20.46 16.47
CA ARG A 239 12.07 -20.88 16.57
C ARG A 239 12.63 -20.68 17.98
N ASN A 240 12.23 -19.62 18.68
CA ASN A 240 12.59 -19.37 20.07
C ASN A 240 12.04 -20.46 20.99
N VAL A 241 10.80 -20.92 20.76
CA VAL A 241 10.24 -22.07 21.50
C VAL A 241 11.04 -23.35 21.25
N ASP A 242 11.42 -23.62 20.00
CA ASP A 242 12.25 -24.79 19.65
C ASP A 242 13.64 -24.72 20.31
N LEU A 243 14.25 -23.52 20.34
CA LEU A 243 15.55 -23.26 20.98
C LEU A 243 15.46 -23.45 22.51
N ALA A 244 14.43 -22.90 23.16
CA ALA A 244 14.18 -23.13 24.58
C ALA A 244 14.01 -24.63 24.90
N GLY A 245 13.35 -25.39 24.00
CA GLY A 245 13.26 -26.84 24.08
C GLY A 245 14.62 -27.55 23.96
N GLN A 246 15.53 -27.05 23.12
CA GLN A 246 16.91 -27.54 23.02
C GLN A 246 17.73 -27.24 24.28
N ASP A 247 17.59 -26.04 24.85
CA ASP A 247 18.31 -25.65 26.06
C ASP A 247 17.86 -26.46 27.28
N MET A 248 16.56 -26.76 27.37
CA MET A 248 16.05 -27.71 28.37
C MET A 248 16.67 -29.12 28.18
N ARG A 249 16.77 -29.61 26.94
CA ARG A 249 17.39 -30.93 26.67
C ARG A 249 18.88 -30.92 27.03
N ARG A 250 19.61 -29.84 26.74
CA ARG A 250 21.02 -29.66 27.12
C ARG A 250 21.20 -29.65 28.63
N ALA A 251 20.38 -28.89 29.36
CA ALA A 251 20.43 -28.85 30.82
C ALA A 251 20.16 -30.23 31.44
N LYS A 252 19.19 -30.98 30.92
CA LYS A 252 18.91 -32.36 31.36
C LYS A 252 20.03 -33.34 31.01
N SER A 253 20.71 -33.14 29.89
CA SER A 253 21.83 -33.98 29.47
C SER A 253 23.00 -33.94 30.46
N SER A 254 23.19 -32.84 31.19
CA SER A 254 24.22 -32.72 32.23
C SER A 254 23.99 -33.64 33.44
N LEU A 255 22.80 -34.25 33.57
CA LEU A 255 22.48 -35.25 34.61
C LEU A 255 22.59 -36.69 34.09
N LEU A 256 22.81 -36.89 32.79
CA LEU A 256 22.98 -38.21 32.20
C LEU A 256 24.40 -38.75 32.46
N PRO A 257 24.56 -40.08 32.57
CA PRO A 257 25.89 -40.67 32.69
C PRO A 257 26.70 -40.37 31.42
N THR A 258 27.93 -39.93 31.61
CA THR A 258 28.91 -39.75 30.53
C THR A 258 29.81 -40.98 30.49
N VAL A 259 30.05 -41.50 29.28
CA VAL A 259 30.92 -42.66 29.04
C VAL A 259 32.08 -42.19 28.18
N GLU A 260 33.28 -42.18 28.74
CA GLU A 260 34.50 -41.88 28.02
C GLU A 260 35.27 -43.17 27.78
N THR A 261 35.62 -43.43 26.52
CA THR A 261 36.44 -44.57 26.14
C THR A 261 37.67 -44.06 25.41
N SER A 262 38.84 -44.49 25.85
CA SER A 262 40.10 -44.18 25.19
C SER A 262 40.85 -45.47 24.90
N THR A 263 41.41 -45.56 23.70
CA THR A 263 42.21 -46.70 23.25
C THR A 263 43.54 -46.16 22.78
N THR A 264 44.61 -46.63 23.40
CA THR A 264 45.99 -46.27 23.04
C THR A 264 46.64 -47.49 22.40
N LEU A 265 47.12 -47.31 21.17
CA LEU A 265 47.92 -48.30 20.45
C LEU A 265 49.33 -47.74 20.31
N LEU A 266 50.30 -48.44 20.88
CA LEU A 266 51.71 -48.10 20.76
C LEU A 266 52.40 -49.16 19.89
N GLN A 267 53.09 -48.68 18.84
CA GLN A 267 53.94 -49.51 18.00
C GLN A 267 55.37 -48.99 18.09
N VAL A 268 56.29 -49.87 18.49
CA VAL A 268 57.71 -49.57 18.66
C VAL A 268 58.49 -50.16 17.48
N ASP A 269 59.54 -49.46 17.03
CA ASP A 269 60.40 -49.93 15.93
C ASP A 269 61.00 -51.31 16.27
N PRO A 270 60.96 -52.29 15.35
CA PRO A 270 61.47 -53.65 15.58
C PRO A 270 62.94 -53.67 16.04
N ASN A 271 63.78 -52.78 15.49
CA ASN A 271 65.20 -52.71 15.84
C ASN A 271 65.46 -52.24 17.28
N VAL A 272 64.48 -51.55 17.88
CA VAL A 272 64.51 -51.08 19.27
C VAL A 272 63.94 -52.15 20.20
N ALA A 273 62.89 -52.86 19.77
CA ALA A 273 62.29 -53.96 20.52
C ALA A 273 63.25 -55.16 20.68
N GLU A 274 64.01 -55.51 19.64
CA GLU A 274 65.04 -56.56 19.70
C GLU A 274 66.18 -56.21 20.68
N ARG A 275 66.60 -54.93 20.73
CA ARG A 275 67.63 -54.45 21.69
C ARG A 275 67.14 -54.43 23.13
N ALA A 276 65.84 -54.40 23.37
CA ALA A 276 65.23 -54.36 24.70
C ALA A 276 65.11 -55.76 25.36
N LEU A 277 65.63 -56.83 24.73
CA LEU A 277 65.69 -58.19 25.28
C LEU A 277 64.34 -58.70 25.83
N GLY A 278 63.25 -58.39 25.13
CA GLY A 278 61.90 -58.85 25.50
C GLY A 278 61.21 -58.05 26.60
N GLN A 279 61.81 -56.97 27.11
CA GLN A 279 61.16 -56.10 28.11
C GLN A 279 60.18 -55.08 27.52
N GLN A 280 60.24 -54.84 26.20
CA GLN A 280 59.31 -53.95 25.49
C GLN A 280 58.69 -54.67 24.28
N PRO A 281 57.36 -54.90 24.29
CA PRO A 281 56.67 -55.50 23.14
C PRO A 281 56.63 -54.54 21.94
N GLU A 282 56.78 -55.07 20.73
CA GLU A 282 56.68 -54.30 19.47
C GLU A 282 55.31 -53.64 19.27
N ARG A 283 54.26 -54.25 19.81
CA ARG A 283 52.89 -53.74 19.78
C ARG A 283 52.27 -53.87 21.15
N THR A 284 51.83 -52.75 21.70
CA THR A 284 51.09 -52.70 22.96
C THR A 284 49.78 -51.97 22.73
N GLY A 285 48.67 -52.56 23.19
CA GLY A 285 47.36 -51.94 23.17
C GLY A 285 46.82 -51.81 24.60
N ALA A 286 46.32 -50.63 24.95
CA ALA A 286 45.64 -50.40 26.20
C ALA A 286 44.30 -49.70 25.94
N GLY A 287 43.23 -50.20 26.53
CA GLY A 287 41.90 -49.58 26.50
C GLY A 287 41.49 -49.18 27.90
N THR A 288 40.99 -47.96 28.07
CA THR A 288 40.40 -47.48 29.32
C THR A 288 39.00 -46.95 29.06
N GLY A 289 38.06 -47.34 29.93
CA GLY A 289 36.69 -46.84 29.91
C GLY A 289 36.35 -46.23 31.26
N THR A 290 35.81 -45.02 31.26
CA THR A 290 35.39 -44.31 32.47
C THR A 290 33.93 -43.92 32.33
N VAL A 291 33.12 -44.28 33.31
CA VAL A 291 31.70 -43.88 33.40
C VAL A 291 31.55 -42.93 34.57
N GLN A 292 31.06 -41.73 34.31
CA GLN A 292 30.86 -40.70 35.32
C GLN A 292 29.39 -40.26 35.34
N GLN A 293 28.80 -40.22 36.52
CA GLN A 293 27.42 -39.75 36.72
C GLN A 293 27.38 -38.74 37.86
N VAL A 294 26.70 -37.62 37.63
CA VAL A 294 26.44 -36.62 38.68
C VAL A 294 25.27 -37.09 39.53
N LEU A 295 25.54 -37.48 40.78
CA LEU A 295 24.50 -37.86 41.75
C LEU A 295 23.93 -36.64 42.50
N PHE A 296 24.78 -35.65 42.81
CA PHE A 296 24.37 -34.40 43.46
C PHE A 296 25.28 -33.24 43.03
N SER A 297 24.67 -32.16 42.55
CA SER A 297 25.34 -30.88 42.28
C SER A 297 24.30 -29.78 42.32
N GLU A 298 24.39 -28.88 43.29
CA GLU A 298 23.44 -27.78 43.45
C GLU A 298 23.33 -26.93 42.18
N GLN A 299 24.46 -26.66 41.52
CA GLN A 299 24.52 -25.87 40.29
C GLN A 299 23.82 -26.56 39.11
N VAL A 300 24.02 -27.87 38.92
CA VAL A 300 23.41 -28.61 37.79
C VAL A 300 21.90 -28.76 38.01
N PHE A 301 21.48 -29.08 39.24
CA PHE A 301 20.06 -29.18 39.58
C PHE A 301 19.36 -27.82 39.53
N ALA A 302 20.03 -26.73 39.92
CA ALA A 302 19.50 -25.37 39.78
C ALA A 302 19.30 -25.01 38.31
N ASN A 303 20.27 -25.26 37.43
CA ASN A 303 20.13 -24.97 35.99
C ASN A 303 18.92 -25.70 35.39
N VAL A 304 18.72 -27.00 35.69
CA VAL A 304 17.55 -27.77 35.21
C VAL A 304 16.22 -27.21 35.74
N LYS A 305 16.19 -26.69 36.98
CA LYS A 305 14.98 -26.06 37.57
C LYS A 305 14.71 -24.65 37.03
N ILE A 306 15.75 -23.92 36.63
CA ILE A 306 15.66 -22.53 36.18
C ILE A 306 15.21 -22.43 34.72
N GLN A 307 15.66 -23.32 33.83
CA GLN A 307 15.34 -23.28 32.40
C GLN A 307 13.82 -23.20 32.08
N PRO A 308 12.93 -23.97 32.76
CA PRO A 308 11.48 -23.84 32.57
C PRO A 308 10.91 -22.47 32.98
N ALA A 309 11.54 -21.79 33.96
CA ALA A 309 11.10 -20.49 34.44
C ALA A 309 11.56 -19.33 33.54
N ILE A 310 12.65 -19.51 32.79
CA ILE A 310 13.19 -18.51 31.85
C ILE A 310 12.42 -18.53 30.52
N ALA A 311 12.03 -19.69 30.01
CA ALA A 311 11.34 -19.84 28.72
C ALA A 311 10.11 -18.91 28.51
N PRO A 312 9.20 -18.69 29.49
CA PRO A 312 8.06 -17.78 29.31
C PRO A 312 8.37 -16.29 29.50
N ILE A 313 9.57 -15.92 29.96
CA ILE A 313 9.94 -14.51 30.19
C ILE A 313 10.29 -13.81 28.86
N TRP A 314 10.87 -14.55 27.92
CA TRP A 314 11.25 -14.03 26.60
C TRP A 314 10.05 -13.77 25.68
N SER A 315 8.91 -14.45 25.87
CA SER A 315 7.70 -14.22 25.06
C SER A 315 6.87 -13.00 25.49
N ARG A 316 7.22 -12.39 26.63
CA ARG A 316 6.53 -11.21 27.17
C ARG A 316 7.33 -9.91 27.02
N SER A 317 8.63 -9.96 26.73
CA SER A 317 9.49 -8.77 26.72
C SER A 317 9.59 -8.06 25.36
N THR A 318 8.89 -8.52 24.32
CA THR A 318 8.90 -7.93 22.97
C THR A 318 7.65 -7.09 22.65
N TRP A 319 6.78 -6.85 23.63
CA TRP A 319 5.67 -5.90 23.53
C TRP A 319 5.98 -4.61 24.30
N CYS A 320 6.97 -3.86 23.82
CA CYS A 320 7.19 -2.43 24.10
C CYS A 320 7.79 -1.78 22.85
#